data_AF-A0A2A6C7V6-F1
#
_entry.id   AF-A0A2A6C7V6-F1
#
_cell.length_a   1.000
_cell.length_b   1.000
_cell.length_c   1.000
_cell.angle_alpha   90.00
_cell.angle_beta   90.00
_cell.angle_gamma   90.00
#
_symmetry.space_group_name_H-M   'P 1'
#
loop_
_entity.id
_entity.type
_entity.pdbx_description
1 polymer ?
#
loop_
_entity_poly.entity_id
_entity_poly.type
_entity_poly.pdbx_seq_one_letter_code
_entity_poly.pdbx_strand_id
1 'polypeptide(L)'
;MSPITLFSKINRVKLELFLDLPMTHIVAHLRACHLLRSSLSCSKCNVPCVEYQKVAPSWPGCGWRCPSCYCNYSALTGSWFARMRLDIRPLFRMIYSFCWEQASLRSLQHELRTPDGSTLSSKSFVDYHRDFFFSFLQREHIAYQEKGMLKA
;
A
#
# COMPACT_ATOMS: atom_id res chain seq x y z
N MET A 1 22.36 -8.32 19.27
CA MET A 1 21.20 -7.69 18.61
C MET A 1 20.61 -8.70 17.66
N SER A 2 19.31 -8.98 17.71
CA SER A 2 18.74 -9.96 16.78
C SER A 2 18.78 -9.40 15.35
N PRO A 3 18.92 -10.23 14.32
CA PRO A 3 18.87 -9.79 12.92
C PRO A 3 17.63 -8.95 12.61
N ILE A 4 16.51 -9.25 13.28
CA ILE A 4 15.23 -8.53 13.24
C ILE A 4 15.38 -7.07 13.69
N THR A 5 16.23 -6.78 14.70
CA THR A 5 16.43 -5.42 15.25
C THR A 5 17.35 -4.55 14.40
N LEU A 6 18.23 -5.13 13.58
CA LEU A 6 19.09 -4.39 12.65
C LEU A 6 18.38 -4.15 11.30
N PHE A 7 17.59 -5.13 10.84
CA PHE A 7 16.77 -5.02 9.63
C PHE A 7 15.77 -3.86 9.69
N SER A 8 15.35 -3.49 10.90
CA SER A 8 14.31 -2.50 11.10
C SER A 8 14.76 -1.05 11.05
N LYS A 9 15.85 -0.64 11.71
CA LYS A 9 16.29 0.76 11.69
C LYS A 9 16.61 1.22 10.27
N ILE A 10 17.14 0.32 9.46
CA ILE A 10 17.43 0.52 8.04
C ILE A 10 16.14 0.71 7.22
N ASN A 11 15.01 0.15 7.66
CA ASN A 11 13.73 0.21 6.95
C ASN A 11 12.96 1.51 7.19
N ARG A 12 13.14 2.23 8.32
CA ARG A 12 12.43 3.52 8.54
C ARG A 12 12.87 4.59 7.55
N VAL A 13 14.18 4.83 7.42
CA VAL A 13 14.71 5.85 6.50
C VAL A 13 14.34 5.51 5.06
N LYS A 14 14.42 4.23 4.68
CA LYS A 14 14.01 3.76 3.35
C LYS A 14 12.52 3.95 3.11
N LEU A 15 11.69 3.70 4.13
CA LEU A 15 10.26 3.94 4.03
C LEU A 15 9.96 5.43 3.82
N GLU A 16 10.56 6.33 4.60
CA GLU A 16 10.35 7.76 4.43
C GLU A 16 10.81 8.23 3.04
N LEU A 17 12.00 7.80 2.60
CA LEU A 17 12.49 8.10 1.23
C LEU A 17 11.55 7.55 0.15
N PHE A 18 10.96 6.37 0.36
CA PHE A 18 9.96 5.81 -0.55
C PHE A 18 8.66 6.62 -0.55
N LEU A 19 8.20 7.08 0.61
CA LEU A 19 6.97 7.87 0.75
C LEU A 19 7.10 9.31 0.23
N ASP A 20 8.33 9.82 0.13
CA ASP A 20 8.65 11.11 -0.49
C ASP A 20 8.67 11.03 -2.03
N LEU A 21 8.64 9.84 -2.62
CA LEU A 21 8.59 9.69 -4.08
C LEU A 21 7.27 10.25 -4.67
N PRO A 22 7.28 10.67 -5.95
CA PRO A 22 6.06 11.02 -6.66
C PRO A 22 5.07 9.86 -6.67
N MET A 23 3.77 10.17 -6.60
CA MET A 23 2.72 9.15 -6.48
C MET A 23 2.76 8.09 -7.59
N THR A 24 3.14 8.49 -8.80
CA THR A 24 3.32 7.58 -9.94
C THR A 24 4.36 6.49 -9.68
N HIS A 25 5.46 6.81 -8.99
CA HIS A 25 6.52 5.86 -8.65
C HIS A 25 6.06 4.93 -7.52
N ILE A 26 5.36 5.46 -6.52
CA ILE A 26 4.75 4.66 -5.44
C ILE A 26 3.79 3.64 -6.06
N VAL A 27 2.88 4.07 -6.95
CA VAL A 27 1.93 3.18 -7.63
C VAL A 27 2.64 2.11 -8.47
N ALA A 28 3.67 2.49 -9.23
CA ALA A 28 4.45 1.54 -10.02
C ALA A 28 5.10 0.46 -9.12
N HIS A 29 5.67 0.86 -7.99
CA HIS A 29 6.27 -0.07 -7.04
C HIS A 29 5.21 -1.00 -6.42
N LEU A 30 4.06 -0.48 -6.00
CA LEU A 30 2.98 -1.32 -5.45
C LEU A 30 2.42 -2.31 -6.47
N ARG A 31 2.35 -1.93 -7.75
CA ARG A 31 2.00 -2.85 -8.84
C ARG A 31 3.03 -3.93 -9.02
N ALA A 32 4.31 -3.56 -8.98
CA ALA A 32 5.39 -4.53 -9.05
C ALA A 32 5.25 -5.52 -7.90
N CYS A 33 4.94 -5.06 -6.68
CA CYS A 33 4.73 -5.91 -5.50
C CYS A 33 3.37 -6.63 -5.48
N HIS A 34 2.59 -6.59 -6.56
CA HIS A 34 1.25 -7.18 -6.68
C HIS A 34 0.23 -6.69 -5.63
N LEU A 35 0.51 -5.55 -4.99
CA LEU A 35 -0.39 -4.89 -4.05
C LEU A 35 -1.42 -4.02 -4.76
N LEU A 36 -1.13 -3.60 -6.00
CA LEU A 36 -2.07 -2.98 -6.92
C LEU A 36 -2.10 -3.77 -8.23
N ARG A 37 -3.24 -3.75 -8.92
CA ARG A 37 -3.34 -4.37 -10.25
C ARG A 37 -2.68 -3.49 -11.30
N SER A 38 -2.04 -4.13 -12.26
CA SER A 38 -1.49 -3.51 -13.47
C SER A 38 -2.50 -3.43 -14.62
N SER A 39 -3.60 -4.17 -14.55
CA SER A 39 -4.67 -4.18 -15.55
C SER A 39 -6.03 -4.52 -14.93
N LEU A 40 -7.11 -4.10 -15.61
CA LEU A 40 -8.48 -4.37 -15.21
C LEU A 40 -9.35 -4.61 -16.45
N SER A 41 -10.16 -5.67 -16.45
CA SER A 41 -11.22 -5.86 -17.44
C SER A 41 -12.55 -5.33 -16.90
N CYS A 42 -13.35 -4.70 -17.76
CA CYS A 42 -14.65 -4.19 -17.38
C CYS A 42 -15.59 -5.34 -16.97
N SER A 43 -16.20 -5.23 -15.80
CA SER A 43 -17.14 -6.25 -15.29
C SER A 43 -18.41 -6.43 -16.12
N LYS A 44 -18.77 -5.46 -16.98
CA LYS A 44 -19.99 -5.51 -17.80
C LYS A 44 -19.77 -6.07 -19.20
N CYS A 45 -18.67 -5.69 -19.86
CA CYS A 45 -18.41 -6.03 -21.26
C CYS A 45 -17.09 -6.77 -21.49
N ASN A 46 -16.34 -7.07 -20.42
CA ASN A 46 -15.04 -7.76 -20.43
C ASN A 46 -13.93 -7.10 -21.28
N VAL A 47 -14.15 -5.88 -21.78
CA VAL A 47 -13.15 -5.10 -22.51
C VAL A 47 -12.08 -4.58 -21.53
N PRO A 48 -10.77 -4.62 -21.91
CA PRO A 48 -9.70 -4.01 -21.11
C PRO A 48 -9.96 -2.54 -20.83
N CYS A 49 -9.93 -2.15 -19.56
CA CYS A 49 -10.05 -0.76 -19.14
C CYS A 49 -8.74 -0.02 -19.35
N VAL A 50 -8.85 1.28 -19.66
CA VAL A 50 -7.73 2.20 -19.79
C VAL A 50 -7.55 2.97 -18.49
N GLU A 51 -6.30 3.12 -18.06
CA GLU A 51 -5.97 3.95 -16.91
C GLU A 51 -6.06 5.44 -17.26
N TYR A 52 -6.61 6.25 -16.36
CA TYR A 52 -6.65 7.69 -16.50
C TYR A 52 -6.20 8.38 -15.20
N GLN A 53 -5.60 9.56 -15.35
CA GLN A 53 -5.24 10.42 -14.21
C GLN A 53 -6.46 11.17 -13.71
N LYS A 54 -6.67 11.18 -12.41
CA LYS A 54 -7.74 11.92 -11.76
C LYS A 54 -7.28 13.36 -11.51
N VAL A 55 -8.17 14.31 -11.80
CA VAL A 55 -7.92 15.74 -11.52
C VAL A 55 -8.00 16.04 -10.02
N ALA A 56 -8.87 15.34 -9.30
CA ALA A 56 -9.02 15.50 -7.85
C ALA A 56 -7.86 14.81 -7.10
N PRO A 57 -7.32 15.45 -6.04
CA PRO A 57 -6.25 14.89 -5.20
C PRO A 57 -6.81 13.73 -4.38
N SER A 58 -6.86 12.55 -4.99
CA SER A 58 -7.36 11.32 -4.38
C SER A 58 -6.29 10.27 -4.55
N TRP A 59 -5.92 9.54 -3.49
CA TRP A 59 -5.07 8.36 -3.62
C TRP A 59 -5.79 7.32 -4.52
N PRO A 60 -5.13 6.72 -5.52
CA PRO A 60 -3.70 6.83 -5.87
C PRO A 60 -3.36 7.86 -6.98
N GLY A 61 -4.28 8.74 -7.32
CA GLY A 61 -4.13 9.75 -8.38
C GLY A 61 -4.66 9.30 -9.72
N CYS A 62 -5.04 8.03 -9.84
CA CYS A 62 -5.56 7.44 -11.08
C CYS A 62 -6.83 6.60 -10.86
N GLY A 63 -7.45 6.20 -11.96
CA GLY A 63 -8.59 5.30 -12.03
C GLY A 63 -8.60 4.50 -13.32
N TRP A 64 -9.54 3.56 -13.43
CA TRP A 64 -9.74 2.78 -14.66
C TRP A 64 -11.05 3.19 -15.32
N ARG A 65 -11.05 3.34 -16.64
CA ARG A 65 -12.25 3.61 -17.43
C ARG A 65 -12.39 2.58 -18.54
N CYS A 66 -13.57 1.99 -18.67
CA CYS A 66 -13.88 1.16 -19.82
C CYS A 66 -14.08 2.03 -21.07
N PRO A 67 -13.40 1.76 -22.21
CA PRO A 67 -13.59 2.54 -23.43
C PRO A 67 -14.91 2.23 -24.14
N SER A 68 -15.53 1.07 -23.88
CA SER A 68 -16.76 0.65 -24.54
C SER A 68 -18.02 1.18 -23.83
N CYS A 69 -18.13 0.97 -22.52
CA CYS A 69 -19.33 1.32 -21.75
C CYS A 69 -19.11 2.47 -20.74
N TYR A 70 -17.95 3.12 -20.76
CA TYR A 70 -17.61 4.30 -19.96
C TYR A 70 -17.75 4.15 -18.44
N CYS A 71 -17.82 2.91 -17.94
CA CYS A 71 -17.80 2.62 -16.51
C CYS A 71 -16.46 3.05 -15.90
N ASN A 72 -16.50 3.73 -14.76
CA ASN A 72 -15.32 4.13 -14.01
C ASN A 72 -15.14 3.19 -12.81
N TYR A 73 -13.89 2.77 -12.59
CA TYR A 73 -13.51 1.95 -11.46
C TYR A 73 -12.37 2.63 -10.71
N SER A 74 -12.31 2.39 -9.40
CA SER A 74 -11.18 2.85 -8.60
C SER A 74 -9.91 2.12 -9.04
N ALA A 75 -8.76 2.80 -9.05
CA ALA A 75 -7.48 2.14 -9.24
C ALA A 75 -7.19 1.09 -8.14
N LEU A 76 -7.86 1.23 -6.99
CA LEU A 76 -7.76 0.31 -5.86
C LEU A 76 -8.70 -0.91 -6.00
N THR A 77 -9.53 -0.99 -7.06
CA THR A 77 -10.47 -2.09 -7.25
C THR A 77 -9.75 -3.44 -7.27
N GLY A 78 -10.21 -4.37 -6.42
CA GLY A 78 -9.64 -5.71 -6.31
C GLY A 78 -8.21 -5.72 -5.76
N SER A 79 -7.81 -4.65 -5.06
CA SER A 79 -6.57 -4.57 -4.29
C SER A 79 -6.85 -4.57 -2.78
N TRP A 80 -5.80 -4.81 -2.00
CA TRP A 80 -5.80 -4.63 -0.55
C TRP A 80 -6.31 -3.25 -0.13
N PHE A 81 -6.00 -2.21 -0.90
CA PHE A 81 -6.37 -0.83 -0.60
C PHE A 81 -7.82 -0.47 -0.95
N ALA A 82 -8.63 -1.38 -1.52
CA ALA A 82 -9.96 -1.05 -2.06
C ALA A 82 -10.91 -0.37 -1.06
N ARG A 83 -10.71 -0.61 0.23
CA ARG A 83 -11.52 -0.07 1.34
C ARG A 83 -10.82 1.03 2.13
N MET A 84 -9.62 1.43 1.70
CA MET A 84 -8.85 2.46 2.39
C MET A 84 -9.40 3.84 2.08
N ARG A 85 -9.63 4.61 3.14
CA ARG A 85 -9.97 6.04 3.07
C ARG A 85 -8.77 6.95 3.34
N LEU A 86 -7.66 6.36 3.76
CA LEU A 86 -6.43 7.07 4.09
C LEU A 86 -5.54 7.16 2.86
N ASP A 87 -4.78 8.25 2.77
CA ASP A 87 -3.65 8.34 1.85
C ASP A 87 -2.60 7.26 2.21
N ILE A 88 -1.80 6.86 1.22
CA ILE A 88 -0.81 5.79 1.35
C ILE A 88 0.26 6.11 2.39
N ARG A 89 0.65 7.38 2.50
CA ARG A 89 1.73 7.84 3.40
C ARG A 89 1.42 7.61 4.87
N PRO A 90 0.31 8.12 5.44
CA PRO A 90 -0.03 7.84 6.83
C PRO A 90 -0.26 6.33 7.05
N LEU A 91 -0.87 5.62 6.10
CA LEU A 91 -1.10 4.18 6.20
C LEU A 91 0.22 3.41 6.36
N PHE A 92 1.22 3.70 5.53
CA PHE A 92 2.50 2.99 5.54
C PHE A 92 3.32 3.30 6.78
N ARG A 93 3.39 4.58 7.20
CA ARG A 93 4.05 4.98 8.46
C ARG A 93 3.46 4.24 9.66
N MET A 94 2.15 4.04 9.66
CA MET A 94 1.46 3.35 10.74
C MET A 94 1.67 1.85 10.77
N ILE A 95 1.59 1.19 9.61
CA ILE A 95 1.92 -0.24 9.53
C ILE A 95 3.34 -0.46 10.02
N TYR A 96 4.27 0.43 9.63
CA TYR A 96 5.62 0.41 10.13
C TYR A 96 5.71 0.59 11.66
N SER A 97 5.02 1.59 12.24
CA SER A 97 4.98 1.79 13.70
C SER A 97 4.42 0.59 14.46
N PHE A 98 3.42 -0.10 13.89
CA PHE A 98 2.88 -1.34 14.46
C PHE A 98 3.86 -2.51 14.38
N CYS A 99 4.49 -2.73 13.21
CA CYS A 99 5.52 -3.75 13.02
C CYS A 99 6.68 -3.61 14.00
N TRP A 100 6.89 -2.40 14.51
CA TRP A 100 7.99 -2.08 15.42
C TRP A 100 7.59 -2.03 16.90
N GLU A 101 6.38 -2.48 17.24
CA GLU A 101 5.80 -2.42 18.59
C GLU A 101 5.81 -1.01 19.21
N GLN A 102 6.03 0.03 18.40
CA GLN A 102 6.06 1.43 18.84
C GLN A 102 4.65 1.97 19.08
N ALA A 103 3.63 1.27 18.60
CA ALA A 103 2.24 1.63 18.80
C ALA A 103 1.37 0.38 18.97
N SER A 104 0.50 0.41 19.97
CA SER A 104 -0.54 -0.61 20.12
C SER A 104 -1.58 -0.47 19.00
N LEU A 105 -2.25 -1.56 18.65
CA LEU A 105 -3.39 -1.54 17.72
C LEU A 105 -4.44 -0.48 18.11
N ARG A 106 -4.67 -0.30 19.41
CA ARG A 106 -5.62 0.67 19.95
C ARG A 106 -5.17 2.11 19.72
N SER A 107 -3.89 2.39 19.88
CA SER A 107 -3.28 3.70 19.61
C SER A 107 -3.42 4.06 18.12
N LEU A 108 -3.17 3.08 17.24
CA LEU A 108 -3.29 3.26 15.80
C LEU A 108 -4.75 3.46 15.36
N GLN A 109 -5.68 2.71 15.93
CA GLN A 109 -7.12 2.93 15.69
C GLN A 109 -7.58 4.31 16.14
N HIS A 110 -7.02 4.85 17.22
CA HIS A 110 -7.33 6.20 17.69
C HIS A 110 -6.87 7.28 16.70
N GLU A 111 -5.64 7.19 16.18
CA GLU A 111 -5.10 8.15 15.22
C GLU A 111 -5.80 8.09 13.85
N LEU A 112 -6.39 6.96 13.49
CA LEU A 112 -7.07 6.74 12.19
C LEU A 112 -8.57 6.90 12.22
N ARG A 113 -9.09 7.60 13.22
CA ARG A 113 -10.50 7.97 13.16
C ARG A 113 -10.73 8.80 11.91
N THR A 114 -11.67 8.37 11.09
CA THR A 114 -12.22 9.22 10.04
C THR A 114 -12.85 10.46 10.69
N PRO A 115 -13.11 11.53 9.92
CA PRO A 115 -13.72 12.74 10.47
C PRO A 115 -15.06 12.50 11.21
N ASP A 116 -15.75 11.40 10.88
CA ASP A 116 -16.97 10.93 11.54
C ASP A 116 -16.73 10.12 12.83
N GLY A 117 -15.47 9.96 13.26
CA GLY A 117 -15.06 9.22 14.46
C GLY A 117 -14.94 7.70 14.29
N SER A 118 -15.27 7.14 13.12
CA SER A 118 -15.19 5.69 12.90
C SER A 118 -13.74 5.21 12.72
N THR A 119 -13.45 3.97 13.13
CA THR A 119 -12.10 3.39 13.09
C THR A 119 -12.06 2.17 12.17
N LEU A 120 -10.88 1.88 11.62
CA LEU A 120 -10.65 0.61 10.92
C LEU A 120 -10.81 -0.56 11.90
N SER A 121 -11.63 -1.55 11.52
CA SER A 121 -11.84 -2.72 12.37
C SER A 121 -10.53 -3.49 12.58
N SER A 122 -10.34 -4.02 13.79
CA SER A 122 -9.14 -4.74 14.21
C SER A 122 -8.78 -5.89 13.27
N LYS A 123 -9.81 -6.64 12.82
CA LYS A 123 -9.65 -7.73 11.87
C LYS A 123 -9.05 -7.26 10.54
N SER A 124 -9.60 -6.18 9.99
CA SER A 124 -9.09 -5.59 8.76
C SER A 124 -7.64 -5.18 8.94
N PHE A 125 -7.31 -4.47 10.02
CA PHE A 125 -5.94 -4.03 10.29
C PHE A 125 -4.92 -5.19 10.40
N VAL A 126 -5.28 -6.30 11.05
CA VAL A 126 -4.41 -7.47 11.18
C VAL A 126 -4.22 -8.20 9.85
N ASP A 127 -5.29 -8.38 9.07
CA ASP A 127 -5.22 -8.97 7.73
C ASP A 127 -4.30 -8.11 6.83
N TYR A 128 -4.43 -6.79 6.94
CA TYR A 128 -3.64 -5.80 6.21
C TYR A 128 -2.16 -5.80 6.60
N HIS A 129 -1.88 -5.89 7.90
CA HIS A 129 -0.52 -5.99 8.40
C HIS A 129 0.18 -7.24 7.86
N ARG A 130 -0.50 -8.38 7.88
CA ARG A 130 0.04 -9.65 7.39
C ARG A 130 0.40 -9.55 5.90
N ASP A 131 -0.52 -9.08 5.07
CA ASP A 131 -0.32 -9.01 3.61
C ASP A 131 0.75 -7.99 3.21
N PHE A 132 0.82 -6.85 3.89
CA PHE A 132 1.88 -5.85 3.67
C PHE A 132 3.26 -6.42 4.04
N PHE A 133 3.38 -7.06 5.21
CA PHE A 133 4.64 -7.63 5.67
C PHE A 133 5.17 -8.69 4.70
N PHE A 134 4.30 -9.60 4.24
CA PHE A 134 4.69 -10.63 3.29
C PHE A 134 4.98 -10.09 1.89
N SER A 135 4.24 -9.09 1.39
CA SER A 135 4.38 -8.67 -0.01
C SER A 135 5.42 -7.56 -0.21
N PHE A 136 5.55 -6.64 0.74
CA PHE A 136 6.43 -5.47 0.62
C PHE A 136 7.82 -5.76 1.21
N LEU A 137 7.87 -6.22 2.48
CA LEU A 137 9.15 -6.42 3.18
C LEU A 137 9.90 -7.66 2.70
N GLN A 138 9.20 -8.74 2.32
CA GLN A 138 9.86 -9.92 1.75
C GLN A 138 10.51 -9.62 0.39
N ARG A 139 9.89 -8.74 -0.41
CA ARG A 139 10.42 -8.38 -1.73
C ARG A 139 11.62 -7.45 -1.64
N GLU A 140 11.59 -6.51 -0.69
CA GLU A 140 12.80 -5.75 -0.32
C GLU A 140 13.90 -6.71 0.16
N HIS A 141 13.59 -7.69 1.01
CA HIS A 141 14.57 -8.69 1.47
C HIS A 141 15.20 -9.49 0.33
N ILE A 142 14.40 -9.96 -0.64
CA ILE A 142 14.90 -10.65 -1.85
C ILE A 142 15.79 -9.70 -2.68
N ALA A 143 15.36 -8.44 -2.88
CA ALA A 143 16.16 -7.46 -3.60
C ALA A 143 17.49 -7.12 -2.89
N TYR A 144 17.56 -7.20 -1.56
CA TYR A 144 18.80 -7.07 -0.79
C TYR A 144 19.73 -8.28 -0.92
N GLN A 145 19.18 -9.49 -0.97
CA GLN A 145 19.95 -10.71 -1.19
C GLN A 145 20.52 -10.76 -2.62
N GLU A 146 19.73 -10.40 -3.62
CA GLU A 146 20.16 -10.35 -5.03
C GLU A 146 21.23 -9.27 -5.27
N LYS A 147 21.20 -8.17 -4.50
CA LYS A 147 22.25 -7.12 -4.53
C LYS A 147 23.50 -7.47 -3.70
N GLY A 148 23.58 -8.66 -3.11
CA GLY A 148 24.78 -9.16 -2.43
C GLY A 148 25.15 -8.44 -1.14
N MET A 149 24.23 -7.67 -0.52
CA MET A 149 24.54 -6.82 0.64
C MET A 149 24.27 -7.49 2.00
N LEU A 150 23.83 -8.75 2.01
CA LEU A 150 23.75 -9.59 3.21
C LEU A 150 24.46 -10.91 2.91
N LYS A 151 25.73 -11.02 3.34
CA LYS A 151 26.35 -12.33 3.57
C LYS A 151 25.89 -12.80 4.95
N ALA A 152 25.54 -14.09 5.00
CA ALA A 152 24.91 -14.83 6.10
C ALA A 152 25.47 -14.53 7.49
#